data_AF-A0A8X7C304-F1
#
_entry.id   AF-A0A8X7C304-F1
#
_cell.length_a   1.000
_cell.length_b   1.000
_cell.length_c   1.000
_cell.angle_alpha   90.00
_cell.angle_beta   90.00
_cell.angle_gamma   90.00
#
_symmetry.space_group_name_H-M   'P 1'
#
loop_
_entity.id
_entity.type
_entity.pdbx_description
1 polymer ?
#
loop_
_entity_poly.entity_id
_entity_poly.type
_entity_poly.pdbx_seq_one_letter_code
_entity_poly.pdbx_strand_id
1 'polypeptide(L)'
;MLSYSLQGTKECVDVNSALFSEWYSKDFIPNVKKLREREGKTGKVLQILDNVPCHPPVKILNAIDDDFSVMYLPPNVTALEQPMEQGVIEKLKRIYRKQVLQRLLLAENDKESVADFAEKLNMKDACYMLAEA
;
A
#
# COMPACT_ATOMS: atom_id res chain seq x y z
N MET A 1 -16.24 7.45 -16.44
CA MET A 1 -15.87 6.83 -17.73
C MET A 1 -14.49 7.33 -18.13
N LEU A 2 -13.45 6.62 -17.73
CA LEU A 2 -12.16 6.55 -18.43
C LEU A 2 -11.57 5.18 -18.06
N SER A 3 -11.93 4.19 -18.84
CA SER A 3 -11.39 2.84 -18.84
C SER A 3 -10.05 2.86 -19.54
N TYR A 4 -8.94 2.77 -18.81
CA TYR A 4 -7.65 2.41 -19.39
C TYR A 4 -7.48 0.91 -19.26
N SER A 5 -7.73 0.21 -20.36
CA SER A 5 -7.30 -1.17 -20.57
C SER A 5 -5.79 -1.15 -20.78
N LEU A 6 -5.04 -1.75 -19.86
CA LEU A 6 -3.66 -2.16 -20.07
C LEU A 6 -3.65 -3.67 -20.25
N GLN A 7 -3.78 -4.11 -21.51
CA GLN A 7 -3.57 -5.49 -21.91
C GLN A 7 -2.06 -5.74 -21.99
N GLY A 8 -1.50 -6.29 -20.91
CA GLY A 8 -0.11 -6.70 -20.83
C GLY A 8 0.09 -7.47 -19.52
N THR A 9 0.08 -8.79 -19.60
CA THR A 9 0.18 -9.72 -18.48
C THR A 9 1.51 -9.54 -17.74
N LYS A 10 1.50 -8.69 -16.71
CA LYS A 10 2.24 -8.92 -15.48
C LYS A 10 1.22 -9.52 -14.52
N GLU A 11 1.44 -10.75 -14.07
CA GLU A 11 0.61 -11.32 -12.99
C GLU A 11 0.71 -10.37 -11.80
N CYS A 12 -0.29 -9.51 -11.63
CA CYS A 12 -0.55 -8.89 -10.35
C CYS A 12 -1.13 -10.05 -9.52
N VAL A 13 -0.38 -10.52 -8.53
CA VAL A 13 -0.95 -11.41 -7.52
C VAL A 13 -1.99 -10.57 -6.78
N ASP A 14 -3.24 -10.64 -7.25
CA ASP A 14 -4.34 -9.94 -6.60
C ASP A 14 -4.42 -10.41 -5.14
N VAL A 15 -4.40 -9.45 -4.22
CA VAL A 15 -4.62 -9.75 -2.81
C VAL A 15 -5.98 -10.42 -2.70
N ASN A 16 -6.01 -11.67 -2.23
CA ASN A 16 -7.23 -12.40 -1.98
C ASN A 16 -7.54 -12.43 -0.47
N SER A 17 -8.75 -12.87 -0.11
CA SER A 17 -9.22 -12.85 1.27
C SER A 17 -8.36 -13.71 2.21
N ALA A 18 -7.80 -14.82 1.73
CA ALA A 18 -6.92 -15.68 2.54
C ALA A 18 -5.61 -14.97 2.87
N LEU A 19 -4.97 -14.37 1.87
CA LEU A 19 -3.74 -13.60 2.05
C LEU A 19 -3.96 -12.39 2.97
N PHE A 20 -5.08 -11.68 2.80
CA PHE A 20 -5.43 -10.56 3.68
C PHE A 20 -5.62 -11.01 5.13
N SER A 21 -6.33 -12.13 5.36
CA SER A 21 -6.56 -12.67 6.71
C SER A 21 -5.26 -13.10 7.39
N GLU A 22 -4.36 -13.72 6.62
CA GLU A 22 -3.04 -14.10 7.10
C GLU A 22 -2.22 -12.88 7.50
N TRP A 23 -2.12 -11.88 6.63
CA TRP A 23 -1.44 -10.62 6.94
C TRP A 23 -2.05 -9.92 8.16
N TYR A 24 -3.38 -9.84 8.24
CA TYR A 24 -4.06 -9.15 9.33
C TYR A 24 -3.75 -9.80 10.69
N SER A 25 -3.78 -11.13 10.75
CA SER A 25 -3.53 -11.90 11.97
C SER A 25 -2.06 -12.04 12.35
N LYS A 26 -1.18 -12.31 11.37
CA LYS A 26 0.23 -12.62 11.61
C LYS A 26 1.13 -11.41 11.62
N ASP A 27 0.78 -10.35 10.89
CA ASP A 27 1.63 -9.17 10.74
C ASP A 27 1.00 -7.92 11.34
N PHE A 28 -0.21 -7.54 10.91
CA PHE A 28 -0.82 -6.27 11.29
C PHE A 28 -1.07 -6.18 12.81
N ILE A 29 -1.83 -7.12 13.39
CA ILE A 29 -2.16 -7.09 14.82
C ILE A 29 -0.89 -7.10 15.70
N PRO A 30 0.07 -8.04 15.53
CA PRO A 30 1.27 -8.07 16.36
C PRO A 30 2.12 -6.81 16.26
N ASN A 31 2.30 -6.25 15.07
CA ASN A 31 3.08 -5.03 14.87
C ASN A 31 2.39 -3.80 15.48
N VAL A 32 1.06 -3.69 15.37
CA VAL A 32 0.31 -2.61 16.02
C VAL A 32 0.36 -2.74 17.54
N LYS A 33 0.24 -3.94 18.12
CA LYS A 33 0.39 -4.16 19.57
C LYS A 33 1.78 -3.71 20.04
N LYS A 34 2.85 -4.14 19.37
CA LYS A 34 4.23 -3.76 19.67
C LYS A 34 4.46 -2.25 19.58
N LEU A 35 3.91 -1.60 18.55
CA LEU A 35 3.97 -0.15 18.39
C LEU A 35 3.31 0.58 19.56
N ARG A 36 2.12 0.12 19.96
CA ARG A 36 1.35 0.74 21.03
C ARG A 36 2.01 0.57 22.39
N GLU A 37 2.57 -0.60 22.66
CA GLU A 37 3.38 -0.83 23.87
C GLU A 37 4.57 0.14 23.93
N ARG A 38 5.32 0.27 22.83
CA ARG A 38 6.43 1.22 22.72
C ARG A 38 6.01 2.67 22.95
N GLU A 39 4.83 3.05 22.49
CA GLU A 39 4.28 4.40 22.62
C GLU A 39 3.46 4.61 23.90
N GLY A 40 3.32 3.60 24.76
CA GLY A 40 2.51 3.67 25.98
C GLY A 40 1.01 3.88 25.72
N LYS A 41 0.49 3.47 24.55
CA LYS A 41 -0.91 3.66 24.15
C LYS A 41 -1.79 2.49 24.60
N THR A 42 -2.91 2.79 25.25
CA THR A 42 -3.93 1.81 25.70
C THR A 42 -5.27 2.02 24.97
N GLY A 43 -6.22 1.08 25.11
CA GLY A 43 -7.53 1.10 24.42
C GLY A 43 -7.68 0.16 23.21
N LYS A 44 -8.81 0.26 22.51
CA LYS A 44 -9.12 -0.55 21.31
C LYS A 44 -8.61 0.12 20.03
N VAL A 45 -8.35 -0.70 19.01
CA VAL A 45 -7.93 -0.26 17.66
C VAL A 45 -9.10 -0.46 16.70
N LEU A 46 -9.41 0.59 15.94
CA LEU A 46 -10.33 0.52 14.81
C LEU A 46 -9.54 0.69 13.51
N GLN A 47 -9.59 -0.31 12.64
CA GLN A 47 -9.07 -0.23 11.28
C GLN A 47 -10.23 0.07 10.33
N ILE A 48 -10.11 1.14 9.56
CA ILE A 48 -11.06 1.51 8.53
C ILE A 48 -10.51 1.05 7.17
N LEU A 49 -11.30 0.28 6.44
CA LEU A 49 -10.92 -0.30 5.15
C LEU A 49 -11.90 0.14 4.04
N ASP A 50 -11.44 0.10 2.79
CA ASP A 50 -12.30 0.25 1.62
C ASP A 50 -13.24 -0.95 1.50
N ASN A 51 -14.40 -0.75 0.88
CA ASN A 51 -15.33 -1.83 0.60
C ASN A 51 -15.02 -2.45 -0.76
N VAL A 52 -14.02 -3.33 -0.80
CA VAL A 52 -13.62 -4.08 -1.99
C VAL A 52 -13.93 -5.58 -1.85
N PRO A 53 -14.30 -6.26 -2.96
CA PRO A 53 -14.70 -7.67 -2.90
C PRO A 53 -13.64 -8.65 -2.40
N CYS A 54 -12.36 -8.27 -2.45
CA CYS A 54 -11.26 -9.13 -2.01
C CYS A 54 -11.12 -9.23 -0.49
N HIS A 55 -11.73 -8.34 0.28
CA HIS A 55 -11.63 -8.36 1.73
C HIS A 55 -12.48 -9.48 2.36
N PRO A 56 -11.98 -10.11 3.43
CA PRO A 56 -12.78 -11.05 4.22
C PRO A 56 -14.00 -10.37 4.84
N PRO A 57 -15.10 -11.08 5.13
CA PRO A 57 -16.19 -10.53 5.92
C PRO A 57 -15.71 -9.92 7.26
N VAL A 58 -16.19 -8.71 7.60
CA VAL A 58 -15.83 -8.02 8.86
C VAL A 58 -15.98 -8.92 10.09
N LYS A 59 -17.02 -9.77 10.12
CA LYS A 59 -17.25 -10.71 11.22
C LYS A 59 -16.10 -11.66 11.46
N ILE A 60 -15.41 -12.08 10.39
CA ILE A 60 -14.23 -12.96 10.49
C ILE A 60 -13.07 -12.17 11.08
N LEU A 61 -12.82 -10.95 10.59
CA LEU A 61 -11.71 -10.13 11.07
C LEU A 61 -11.89 -9.71 12.54
N ASN A 62 -13.10 -9.31 12.92
CA ASN A 62 -13.42 -8.88 14.30
C ASN A 62 -13.47 -10.04 15.31
N ALA A 63 -13.44 -11.29 14.85
CA ALA A 63 -13.36 -12.46 15.73
C ALA A 63 -11.92 -12.86 16.06
N ILE A 64 -10.92 -12.22 15.43
CA ILE A 64 -9.49 -12.59 15.61
C ILE A 64 -8.94 -12.06 16.93
N ASP A 65 -9.31 -10.85 17.33
CA ASP A 65 -8.80 -10.20 18.54
C ASP A 65 -9.79 -9.17 19.10
N ASP A 66 -10.13 -9.27 20.39
CA ASP A 66 -11.18 -8.45 21.03
C ASP A 66 -10.82 -6.95 21.14
N ASP A 67 -9.53 -6.61 21.08
CA ASP A 67 -9.05 -5.22 21.10
C ASP A 67 -8.99 -4.60 19.70
N PHE A 68 -9.21 -5.38 18.65
CA PHE A 68 -9.17 -4.93 17.26
C PHE A 68 -10.55 -5.03 16.62
N SER A 69 -10.90 -3.99 15.87
CA SER A 69 -12.14 -3.93 15.12
C SER A 69 -11.88 -3.38 13.73
N VAL A 70 -12.65 -3.87 12.77
CA VAL A 70 -12.62 -3.47 11.37
C VAL A 70 -13.97 -2.90 11.00
N MET A 71 -13.94 -1.81 10.22
CA MET A 71 -15.12 -1.20 9.61
C MET A 71 -14.83 -0.95 8.13
N TYR A 72 -15.77 -1.34 7.26
CA TYR A 72 -15.73 -0.96 5.85
C TYR A 72 -16.43 0.37 5.64
N LEU A 73 -15.81 1.22 4.81
CA LEU A 73 -16.46 2.42 4.30
C LEU A 73 -17.64 2.06 3.39
N PRO A 74 -18.61 2.97 3.21
CA PRO A 74 -19.66 2.78 2.22
C PRO A 74 -19.08 2.55 0.81
N PRO A 75 -19.78 1.81 -0.06
CA PRO A 75 -19.37 1.69 -1.45
C PRO A 75 -19.35 3.07 -2.14
N ASN A 76 -18.37 3.31 -3.02
CA ASN A 76 -18.25 4.50 -3.88
C ASN A 76 -17.95 5.86 -3.21
N VAL A 77 -17.47 5.90 -1.95
CA VAL A 77 -16.98 7.14 -1.29
C VAL A 77 -15.46 7.20 -1.12
N THR A 78 -14.74 6.26 -1.75
CA THR A 78 -13.33 5.94 -1.44
C THR A 78 -12.37 7.11 -1.58
N ALA A 79 -12.54 7.97 -2.60
CA ALA A 79 -11.63 9.10 -2.82
C ALA A 79 -11.82 10.25 -1.83
N LEU A 80 -13.04 10.45 -1.30
CA LEU A 80 -13.33 11.56 -0.40
C LEU A 80 -13.00 11.23 1.06
N GLU A 81 -13.08 9.96 1.47
CA GLU A 81 -13.00 9.58 2.88
C GLU A 81 -11.69 8.89 3.27
N GLN A 82 -10.92 8.36 2.31
CA GLN A 82 -9.70 7.62 2.66
C GLN A 82 -8.45 8.52 2.71
N PRO A 83 -7.75 8.57 3.86
CA PRO A 83 -6.51 9.35 3.99
C PRO A 83 -5.44 8.96 2.97
N MET A 84 -5.43 7.69 2.55
CA MET A 84 -4.49 7.20 1.53
C MET A 84 -4.69 7.91 0.18
N GLU A 85 -5.94 8.10 -0.23
CA GLU A 85 -6.32 8.79 -1.47
C GLU A 85 -6.22 10.32 -1.34
N GLN A 86 -6.30 10.86 -0.12
CA GLN A 86 -6.15 12.29 0.19
C GLN A 86 -4.69 12.77 0.26
N GLY A 87 -3.83 12.27 -0.62
CA GLY A 87 -2.50 12.83 -0.83
C GLY A 87 -1.34 12.02 -0.27
N VAL A 88 -1.57 10.96 0.53
CA VAL A 88 -0.48 10.04 0.91
C VAL A 88 0.07 9.34 -0.34
N ILE A 89 -0.81 8.75 -1.17
CA ILE A 89 -0.43 8.12 -2.43
C ILE A 89 0.18 9.14 -3.40
N GLU A 90 -0.40 10.34 -3.49
CA GLU A 90 0.12 11.41 -4.35
C GLU A 90 1.53 11.82 -3.95
N LYS A 91 1.76 12.07 -2.66
CA LYS A 91 3.07 12.45 -2.12
C LYS A 91 4.10 11.35 -2.35
N LEU A 92 3.72 10.09 -2.12
CA LEU A 92 4.58 8.94 -2.39
C LEU A 92 4.98 8.86 -3.88
N LYS A 93 4.00 8.96 -4.79
CA LYS A 93 4.24 8.98 -6.24
C LYS A 93 5.14 10.13 -6.65
N ARG A 94 4.95 11.31 -6.06
CA ARG A 94 5.77 12.50 -6.34
C ARG A 94 7.23 12.30 -5.90
N ILE A 95 7.44 11.77 -4.69
CA ILE A 95 8.78 11.45 -4.18
C ILE A 95 9.46 10.43 -5.09
N TYR A 96 8.78 9.31 -5.36
CA TYR A 96 9.31 8.26 -6.23
C TYR A 96 9.71 8.80 -7.61
N ARG A 97 8.82 9.56 -8.28
CA ARG A 97 9.11 10.16 -9.59
C ARG A 97 10.31 11.10 -9.56
N LYS A 98 10.44 11.92 -8.50
CA LYS A 98 11.59 12.81 -8.34
C LYS A 98 12.89 12.01 -8.28
N GLN A 99 12.94 10.95 -7.48
CA GLN A 99 14.12 10.11 -7.30
C GLN A 99 14.48 9.34 -8.57
N VAL A 100 13.48 8.80 -9.27
CA VAL A 100 13.65 8.18 -10.59
C VAL A 100 14.28 9.16 -11.58
N LEU A 101 13.79 10.39 -11.66
CA LEU A 101 14.35 11.42 -12.54
C LEU A 101 15.77 11.81 -12.15
N GLN A 102 16.06 11.96 -10.85
CA GLN A 102 17.41 12.27 -10.37
C GLN A 102 18.40 11.18 -10.77
N ARG A 103 18.05 9.91 -10.56
CA ARG A 103 18.90 8.77 -10.93
C ARG A 103 19.10 8.66 -12.45
N LEU A 104 18.06 8.93 -13.23
CA LEU A 104 18.15 8.96 -14.69
C LEU A 104 19.09 10.07 -15.19
N LEU A 105 19.01 11.27 -14.60
CA LEU A 105 19.86 12.41 -14.98
C LEU A 105 21.33 12.24 -14.56
N LEU A 106 21.58 11.50 -13.49
CA LEU A 106 22.93 11.20 -12.99
C LEU A 106 23.55 9.94 -13.63
N ALA A 107 22.78 9.19 -14.43
CA ALA A 107 23.30 8.04 -15.14
C ALA A 107 24.22 8.52 -16.28
N GLU A 108 25.52 8.24 -16.19
CA GLU A 108 26.53 8.66 -17.19
C GLU A 108 26.50 7.82 -18.48
N ASN A 109 25.33 7.36 -18.91
CA ASN A 109 25.19 6.44 -20.04
C ASN A 109 24.25 7.00 -21.11
N ASP A 110 24.77 7.90 -21.94
CA ASP A 110 24.05 8.57 -23.05
C ASP A 110 23.44 7.60 -24.09
N LYS A 111 23.78 6.30 -24.01
CA LYS A 111 23.26 5.25 -24.88
C LYS A 111 22.09 4.46 -24.27
N GLU A 112 21.84 4.61 -22.97
CA GLU A 112 20.76 3.91 -22.27
C GLU A 112 19.44 4.66 -22.45
N SER A 113 18.42 3.97 -22.94
CA SER A 113 17.10 4.57 -23.06
C SER A 113 16.40 4.64 -21.70
N VAL A 114 15.39 5.50 -21.60
CA VAL A 114 14.52 5.58 -20.40
C VAL A 114 13.82 4.24 -20.12
N ALA A 115 13.53 3.46 -21.17
CA ALA A 115 12.91 2.16 -21.04
C ALA A 115 13.88 1.15 -20.39
N ASP A 116 15.13 1.10 -20.85
CA ASP A 116 16.17 0.21 -20.30
C ASP A 116 16.43 0.51 -18.81
N PHE A 117 16.47 1.80 -18.45
CA PHE A 117 16.62 2.22 -17.07
C PHE A 117 15.42 1.77 -16.22
N ALA A 118 14.19 1.94 -16.72
CA ALA A 118 12.99 1.56 -16.01
C ALA A 118 12.87 0.04 -15.80
N GLU A 119 13.37 -0.77 -16.73
CA GLU A 119 13.40 -2.24 -16.59
C GLU A 119 14.35 -2.72 -15.49
N LYS A 120 15.42 -1.96 -15.20
CA LYS A 120 16.35 -2.28 -14.11
C LYS A 120 15.78 -1.96 -12.73
N LEU A 121 14.82 -1.04 -12.64
CA LEU A 121 14.21 -0.66 -11.37
C LEU A 121 13.39 -1.81 -10.81
N ASN A 122 13.73 -2.21 -9.58
CA ASN A 122 12.96 -3.20 -8.83
C ASN A 122 12.41 -2.59 -7.52
N MET A 123 11.66 -3.41 -6.78
CA MET A 123 11.02 -2.98 -5.54
C MET A 123 12.01 -2.53 -4.46
N LYS A 124 13.20 -3.14 -4.39
CA LYS A 124 14.25 -2.74 -3.44
C LYS A 124 14.77 -1.34 -3.77
N ASP A 125 14.94 -1.03 -5.04
CA ASP A 125 15.33 0.32 -5.47
C ASP A 125 14.26 1.35 -5.10
N ALA A 126 12.99 1.03 -5.33
CA ALA A 126 11.88 1.90 -4.93
C ALA A 126 11.86 2.15 -3.42
N CYS A 127 12.09 1.13 -2.60
CA CYS A 127 12.18 1.28 -1.14
C CYS A 127 13.33 2.22 -0.73
N TYR A 128 14.51 2.07 -1.32
CA TYR A 128 15.63 2.97 -1.03
C TYR A 128 15.37 4.40 -1.49
N MET A 129 14.81 4.59 -2.69
CA MET A 129 14.43 5.91 -3.18
C MET A 129 13.47 6.63 -2.21
N LEU A 130 12.53 5.89 -1.62
CA LEU A 130 11.59 6.43 -0.65
C LEU A 130 12.24 6.73 0.71
N ALA A 131 13.24 5.93 1.12
CA ALA A 131 13.99 6.15 2.36
C ALA A 131 14.98 7.32 2.29
N GLU A 132 15.48 7.63 1.09
CA GLU A 132 16.42 8.73 0.81
C GLU A 132 15.74 10.10 0.64
N ALA A 133 14.41 10.17 0.76
CA ALA A 133 13.60 11.36 0.48
C ALA A 133 13.17 12.12 1.74
#